data_AF-A0A7S1JSM2-F1
#
_entry.id   AF-A0A7S1JSM2-F1
#
_cell.length_a   1.000
_cell.length_b   1.000
_cell.length_c   1.000
_cell.angle_alpha   90.00
_cell.angle_beta   90.00
_cell.angle_gamma   90.00
#
_symmetry.space_group_name_H-M   'P 1'
#
loop_
_entity.id
_entity.type
_entity.pdbx_description
1 polymer ?
#
loop_
_entity_poly.entity_id
_entity_poly.type
_entity_poly.pdbx_seq_one_letter_code
_entity_poly.pdbx_strand_id
1 'polypeptide(L)'
;PSVPSVDEEVYRFITESMADKDLPPFLPICPITMAVPKVPVLSTTQNIYEREALVTHLRLNHRYKSPTSRKPLTPNMKVSDRTAISVIEQYGRSEMEKRRRAEDEKRRKRKRDEARKERETKAM
;
A
#
# COMPACT_ATOMS: atom_id res chain seq x y z
N PRO A 1 -11.97 -8.94 -19.06
CA PRO A 1 -11.25 -9.28 -17.80
C PRO A 1 -10.76 -8.00 -17.10
N SER A 2 -11.02 -7.87 -15.80
CA SER A 2 -10.43 -6.78 -15.00
C SER A 2 -8.92 -6.97 -14.88
N VAL A 3 -8.17 -5.87 -14.84
CA VAL A 3 -6.73 -5.89 -14.60
C VAL A 3 -6.51 -6.17 -13.11
N PRO A 4 -5.71 -7.19 -12.71
CA PRO A 4 -5.43 -7.42 -11.31
C PRO A 4 -4.81 -6.19 -10.65
N SER A 5 -5.30 -5.83 -9.47
CA SER A 5 -4.86 -4.67 -8.69
C SER A 5 -4.82 -5.04 -7.21
N VAL A 6 -4.16 -4.20 -6.42
CA VAL A 6 -4.27 -4.24 -4.96
C VAL A 6 -5.73 -3.98 -4.56
N ASP A 7 -6.21 -4.71 -3.56
CA ASP A 7 -7.49 -4.46 -2.91
C ASP A 7 -7.67 -2.98 -2.51
N GLU A 8 -8.86 -2.42 -2.77
CA GLU A 8 -9.13 -0.98 -2.59
C GLU A 8 -8.98 -0.55 -1.14
N GLU A 9 -9.48 -1.35 -0.20
CA GLU A 9 -9.45 -1.03 1.22
C GLU A 9 -8.01 -1.01 1.73
N VAL A 10 -7.22 -2.00 1.31
CA VAL A 10 -5.79 -2.08 1.62
C VAL A 10 -5.03 -0.89 1.01
N TYR A 11 -5.29 -0.58 -0.25
CA TYR A 11 -4.61 0.52 -0.93
C TYR A 11 -4.87 1.87 -0.26
N ARG A 12 -6.13 2.16 0.07
CA ARG A 12 -6.51 3.38 0.79
C ARG A 12 -5.91 3.42 2.19
N PHE A 13 -5.91 2.30 2.91
CA PHE A 13 -5.27 2.25 4.22
C PHE A 13 -3.79 2.65 4.14
N ILE A 14 -3.03 2.05 3.20
CA ILE A 14 -1.60 2.34 3.06
C ILE A 14 -1.37 3.80 2.65
N THR A 15 -2.14 4.32 1.69
CA THR A 15 -1.90 5.66 1.11
C THR A 15 -2.47 6.81 1.93
N GLU A 16 -3.53 6.60 2.70
CA GLU A 16 -4.20 7.65 3.47
C GLU A 16 -3.85 7.60 4.97
N SER A 17 -3.51 6.43 5.51
CA SER A 17 -3.29 6.25 6.95
C SER A 17 -1.82 6.15 7.37
N MET A 18 -0.89 6.02 6.43
CA MET A 18 0.54 5.90 6.72
C MET A 18 1.29 7.09 6.15
N ALA A 19 2.25 7.63 6.90
CA ALA A 19 3.18 8.61 6.33
C ALA A 19 4.24 7.89 5.50
N ASP A 20 4.74 8.53 4.43
CA ASP A 20 5.74 7.94 3.53
C ASP A 20 6.99 7.42 4.27
N LYS A 21 7.41 8.14 5.32
CA LYS A 21 8.57 7.76 6.17
C LYS A 21 8.35 6.48 6.98
N ASP A 22 7.10 6.09 7.19
CA ASP A 22 6.70 4.92 7.97
C ASP A 22 6.48 3.69 7.07
N LEU A 23 6.53 3.85 5.74
CA LEU A 23 6.46 2.74 4.80
C LEU A 23 7.76 1.94 4.86
N PRO A 24 7.69 0.61 5.01
CA PRO A 24 8.89 -0.20 5.12
C PRO A 24 9.60 -0.30 3.76
N PRO A 25 10.95 -0.44 3.78
CA PRO A 25 11.77 -0.37 2.57
C PRO A 25 11.53 -1.52 1.58
N PHE A 26 10.86 -2.60 1.99
CA PHE A 26 10.52 -3.72 1.11
C PHE A 26 9.27 -3.46 0.27
N LEU A 27 8.45 -2.46 0.62
CA LEU A 27 7.27 -2.16 -0.19
C LEU A 27 7.71 -1.57 -1.53
N PRO A 28 7.10 -2.02 -2.64
CA PRO A 28 7.39 -1.44 -3.93
C PRO A 28 6.90 0.01 -3.99
N ILE A 29 7.81 0.92 -4.36
CA ILE A 29 7.49 2.31 -4.64
C ILE A 29 7.64 2.54 -6.15
N CYS A 30 6.60 3.07 -6.79
CA CYS A 30 6.70 3.45 -8.18
C CYS A 30 7.57 4.70 -8.31
N PRO A 31 8.63 4.69 -9.14
CA PRO A 31 9.52 5.84 -9.30
C PRO A 31 8.95 6.97 -10.17
N ILE A 32 7.75 6.81 -10.73
CA ILE A 32 7.05 7.88 -11.47
C ILE A 32 6.10 8.63 -10.53
N THR A 33 5.27 7.89 -9.79
CA THR A 33 4.28 8.48 -8.87
C THR A 33 4.86 8.76 -7.49
N MET A 34 6.03 8.21 -7.17
CA MET A 34 6.66 8.25 -5.85
C MET A 34 5.77 7.66 -4.74
N ALA A 35 4.89 6.72 -5.09
CA ALA A 35 3.93 6.12 -4.19
C ALA A 35 3.84 4.60 -4.40
N VAL A 36 3.25 3.90 -3.43
CA VAL A 36 2.86 2.49 -3.59
C VAL A 36 1.91 2.38 -4.79
N PRO A 37 2.18 1.49 -5.77
CA PRO A 37 1.32 1.33 -6.94
C PRO A 37 0.05 0.55 -6.61
N LYS A 38 -1.09 1.00 -7.14
CA LYS A 38 -2.38 0.28 -7.08
C LYS A 38 -2.41 -0.86 -8.08
N VAL A 39 -1.85 -0.63 -9.25
CA VAL A 39 -1.71 -1.63 -10.31
C VAL A 39 -0.22 -1.81 -10.62
N PRO A 40 0.50 -2.57 -9.78
CA PRO A 40 1.94 -2.74 -9.95
C PRO A 40 2.25 -3.49 -11.24
N VAL A 41 3.28 -3.04 -11.94
CA VAL A 41 3.81 -3.65 -13.16
C VAL A 41 5.31 -3.82 -13.01
N LEU A 42 5.80 -5.04 -13.18
CA LEU A 42 7.23 -5.33 -13.20
C LEU A 42 7.85 -5.01 -14.55
N SER A 43 8.97 -4.30 -14.52
CA SER A 43 9.78 -4.04 -15.70
C SER A 43 10.87 -5.06 -15.94
N THR A 44 11.34 -5.11 -17.19
CA THR A 44 12.58 -5.82 -17.57
C THR A 44 13.80 -5.34 -16.81
N THR A 45 13.74 -4.14 -16.23
CA THR A 45 14.77 -3.56 -15.36
C THR A 45 14.52 -3.78 -13.87
N GLN A 46 13.64 -4.72 -13.52
CA GLN A 46 13.26 -5.08 -12.15
C GLN A 46 12.64 -3.96 -11.30
N ASN A 47 12.34 -2.81 -11.90
CA ASN A 47 11.56 -1.76 -11.27
C ASN A 47 10.06 -2.10 -11.33
N ILE A 48 9.34 -1.79 -10.26
CA ILE A 48 7.88 -1.87 -10.21
C ILE A 48 7.30 -0.47 -10.46
N TYR A 49 6.32 -0.37 -11.36
CA TYR A 49 5.65 0.89 -11.70
C TYR A 49 4.15 0.81 -11.43
N GLU A 50 3.53 1.97 -11.21
CA GLU A 50 2.09 2.14 -11.43
C GLU A 50 1.81 2.06 -12.93
N ARG A 51 0.90 1.17 -13.31
CA ARG A 51 0.55 0.88 -14.70
C ARG A 51 0.14 2.13 -15.46
N GLU A 52 -0.76 2.95 -14.91
CA GLU A 52 -1.26 4.13 -15.62
C GLU A 52 -0.18 5.19 -15.84
N ALA A 53 0.66 5.40 -14.82
CA ALA A 53 1.79 6.32 -14.90
C ALA A 53 2.81 5.86 -15.95
N LEU A 54 3.10 4.56 -15.98
CA LEU A 54 4.00 3.97 -16.97
C LEU A 54 3.44 4.07 -18.39
N VAL A 55 2.17 3.71 -18.60
CA VAL A 55 1.52 3.80 -19.92
C VAL A 55 1.54 5.24 -20.43
N THR A 56 1.25 6.21 -19.57
CA THR A 56 1.30 7.64 -19.89
C THR A 56 2.72 8.06 -20.25
N HIS A 57 3.71 7.69 -19.45
CA HIS A 57 5.12 7.99 -19.73
C HIS A 57 5.57 7.44 -21.09
N LEU A 58 5.19 6.20 -21.41
CA LEU A 58 5.55 5.54 -22.66
C LEU A 58 4.91 6.20 -23.88
N ARG A 59 3.66 6.65 -23.75
CA ARG A 59 2.95 7.38 -24.81
C ARG A 59 3.62 8.73 -25.10
N LEU A 60 3.97 9.48 -24.06
CA LEU A 60 4.52 10.83 -24.20
C LEU A 60 5.97 10.85 -24.73
N ASN A 61 6.77 9.85 -24.38
CA ASN A 61 8.20 9.87 -24.70
C ASN A 61 8.57 9.15 -26.01
N HIS A 62 7.62 8.50 -26.68
CA HIS A 62 7.77 7.78 -27.97
C HIS A 62 8.98 6.83 -28.08
N ARG A 63 9.61 6.46 -26.96
CA ARG A 63 10.91 5.77 -26.96
C ARG A 63 10.89 4.39 -26.33
N TYR A 64 9.75 3.92 -25.80
CA TYR A 64 9.65 2.64 -25.09
C TYR A 64 10.83 2.42 -24.14
N LYS A 65 11.18 3.43 -23.34
CA LYS A 65 12.34 3.40 -22.43
C LYS A 65 11.89 3.54 -20.98
N SER A 66 12.64 2.89 -20.10
CA SER A 66 12.48 2.96 -18.65
C SER A 66 12.72 4.40 -18.21
N PRO A 67 11.81 4.98 -17.40
CA PRO A 67 12.02 6.30 -16.82
C PRO A 67 13.31 6.41 -16.00
N THR A 68 13.69 5.31 -15.33
CA THR A 68 14.80 5.30 -14.36
C THR A 68 16.12 4.89 -15.01
N SER A 69 16.12 3.88 -15.87
CA SER A 69 17.36 3.33 -16.44
C SER A 69 17.60 3.72 -17.89
N ARG A 70 16.62 4.35 -18.55
CA ARG A 70 16.63 4.67 -19.99
C ARG A 70 16.80 3.45 -20.92
N LYS A 71 16.77 2.23 -20.37
CA LYS A 71 16.83 0.97 -21.11
C LYS A 71 15.48 0.69 -21.80
N PRO A 72 15.45 -0.05 -22.91
CA PRO A 72 14.21 -0.43 -23.57
C PRO A 72 13.25 -1.19 -22.63
N LEU A 73 11.98 -0.82 -22.66
CA LEU A 73 10.87 -1.54 -22.03
C LEU A 73 10.12 -2.33 -23.10
N THR A 74 9.66 -3.53 -22.76
CA THR A 74 8.90 -4.36 -23.69
C THR A 74 7.39 -4.12 -23.52
N PRO A 75 6.59 -4.27 -24.59
CA PRO A 75 5.13 -4.15 -24.52
C PRO A 75 4.44 -5.15 -23.58
N ASN A 76 5.12 -6.24 -23.21
CA ASN A 76 4.60 -7.29 -22.32
C ASN A 76 4.50 -6.84 -20.85
N MET A 77 5.01 -5.66 -20.52
CA MET A 77 4.85 -5.02 -19.22
C MET A 77 3.43 -4.47 -18.98
N LYS A 78 2.41 -4.95 -19.69
CA LYS A 78 1.01 -4.57 -19.45
C LYS A 78 0.33 -5.47 -18.43
N VAL A 79 1.00 -6.54 -18.00
CA VAL A 79 0.49 -7.51 -17.03
C VAL A 79 0.88 -7.06 -15.63
N SER A 80 -0.10 -7.05 -14.72
CA SER A 80 0.13 -6.72 -13.32
C SER A 80 1.05 -7.75 -12.65
N ASP A 81 1.96 -7.28 -11.82
CA ASP A 81 2.82 -8.11 -10.99
C ASP A 81 2.04 -8.61 -9.78
N ARG A 82 1.62 -9.89 -9.83
CA ARG A 82 0.89 -10.54 -8.74
C ARG A 82 1.71 -10.71 -7.46
N THR A 83 3.03 -10.81 -7.57
CA THR A 83 3.92 -10.90 -6.41
C THR A 83 3.93 -9.56 -5.69
N ALA A 84 4.08 -8.46 -6.44
CA ALA A 84 4.00 -7.11 -5.87
C ALA A 84 2.63 -6.85 -5.21
N ILE A 85 1.53 -7.26 -5.86
CA ILE A 85 0.17 -7.18 -5.26
C ILE A 85 0.14 -7.93 -3.93
N SER A 86 0.59 -9.19 -3.90
CA SER A 86 0.58 -10.01 -2.69
C SER A 86 1.40 -9.39 -1.56
N VAL A 87 2.57 -8.81 -1.84
CA VAL A 87 3.41 -8.15 -0.82
C VAL A 87 2.70 -6.93 -0.24
N ILE A 88 2.14 -6.07 -1.09
CA ILE A 88 1.40 -4.86 -0.67
C ILE A 88 0.20 -5.28 0.19
N GLU A 89 -0.57 -6.27 -0.26
CA GLU A 89 -1.76 -6.72 0.45
C GLU A 89 -1.46 -7.38 1.79
N GLN A 90 -0.47 -8.27 1.85
CA GLN A 90 -0.08 -8.92 3.09
C GLN A 90 0.37 -7.89 4.14
N TYR A 91 1.16 -6.91 3.72
CA TYR A 91 1.58 -5.84 4.62
C TYR A 91 0.40 -5.00 5.10
N GLY A 92 -0.43 -4.48 4.18
CA GLY A 92 -1.54 -3.63 4.54
C GLY A 92 -2.56 -4.33 5.46
N ARG A 93 -2.92 -5.58 5.16
CA ARG A 93 -3.82 -6.37 6.03
C ARG A 93 -3.23 -6.60 7.42
N SER A 94 -1.92 -6.85 7.51
CA SER A 94 -1.22 -7.03 8.79
C SER A 94 -1.26 -5.76 9.65
N GLU A 95 -0.99 -4.60 9.05
CA GLU A 95 -1.04 -3.31 9.76
C GLU A 95 -2.46 -2.91 10.16
N MET A 96 -3.45 -3.13 9.29
CA MET A 96 -4.86 -2.94 9.62
C MET A 96 -5.28 -3.80 10.82
N GLU A 97 -4.85 -5.07 10.85
CA GLU A 97 -5.13 -5.96 11.97
C GLU A 97 -4.47 -5.51 13.28
N LYS A 98 -3.19 -5.08 13.22
CA LYS A 98 -2.50 -4.52 14.39
C LYS A 98 -3.23 -3.31 14.95
N ARG A 99 -3.66 -2.39 14.07
CA ARG A 99 -4.39 -1.19 14.46
C ARG A 99 -5.73 -1.53 15.11
N ARG A 100 -6.50 -2.45 14.51
CA ARG A 100 -7.77 -2.93 15.07
C ARG A 100 -7.58 -3.52 16.47
N ARG A 101 -6.58 -4.38 16.65
CA ARG A 101 -6.27 -4.98 17.96
C ARG A 101 -5.90 -3.93 19.02
N ALA A 102 -5.10 -2.93 18.64
CA ALA A 102 -4.72 -1.85 19.54
C ALA A 102 -5.91 -0.97 19.94
N GLU A 103 -6.84 -0.70 19.02
CA GLU A 103 -8.08 0.05 19.29
C GLU A 103 -9.02 -0.73 20.22
N ASP A 104 -9.19 -2.04 19.99
CA ASP A 104 -9.99 -2.92 20.84
C ASP A 104 -9.43 -3.00 22.27
N GLU A 105 -8.11 -3.09 22.41
CA GLU A 105 -7.46 -3.09 23.72
C GLU A 105 -7.66 -1.77 24.46
N LYS A 106 -7.46 -0.64 23.78
CA LYS A 106 -7.74 0.70 24.35
C LYS A 106 -9.19 0.83 24.80
N ARG A 107 -10.14 0.33 23.99
CA ARG A 107 -11.57 0.35 24.32
C ARG A 107 -11.88 -0.50 25.55
N ARG A 108 -11.31 -1.70 25.66
CA ARG A 108 -11.46 -2.58 26.83
C ARG A 108 -10.89 -1.95 28.09
N LYS A 109 -9.72 -1.31 28.00
CA LYS A 109 -9.09 -0.61 29.12
C LYS A 109 -9.95 0.55 29.62
N ARG A 110 -10.43 1.42 28.72
CA ARG A 110 -11.33 2.54 29.06
C ARG A 110 -12.58 2.07 29.82
N LYS A 111 -13.24 1.02 29.33
CA LYS A 111 -14.42 0.44 30.00
C LYS A 111 -14.11 -0.08 31.41
N ARG A 112 -12.94 -0.70 31.60
CA ARG A 112 -12.51 -1.18 32.93
C ARG A 112 -12.22 -0.01 33.89
N ASP A 113 -11.55 1.02 33.39
CA ASP A 113 -11.22 2.21 34.19
C ASP A 113 -12.49 2.99 34.58
N GLU A 114 -13.45 3.12 33.66
CA GLU A 114 -14.77 3.72 33.93
C GLU A 114 -15.55 2.93 34.97
N ALA A 115 -15.64 1.60 34.82
CA ALA A 115 -16.33 0.75 35.78
C ALA A 115 -15.67 0.76 37.17
N ARG A 116 -14.34 0.90 37.23
CA ARG A 116 -13.61 1.06 38.50
C ARG A 116 -13.96 2.37 39.18
N LYS A 117 -13.92 3.49 38.45
CA LYS A 117 -14.28 4.82 38.97
C LYS A 117 -15.74 4.86 39.46
N GLU A 118 -16.66 4.21 38.74
CA GLU A 118 -18.07 4.14 39.15
C GLU A 118 -18.25 3.37 40.48
N ARG A 119 -17.47 2.31 40.71
CA ARG A 119 -17.49 1.59 41.99
C ARG A 119 -16.91 2.41 43.14
N GLU A 120 -15.81 3.11 42.89
CA GLU A 120 -15.15 3.97 43.89
C GLU A 120 -16.06 5.14 44.30
N THR A 121 -16.79 5.74 43.36
CA THR A 121 -17.73 6.84 43.64
C THR A 121 -19.01 6.40 44.35
N LYS A 122 -19.50 5.18 44.13
CA LYS A 122 -20.67 4.64 44.84
C LYS A 122 -20.37 4.14 46.26
N ALA A 123 -19.09 3.95 46.59
CA ALA A 123 -18.66 3.49 47.91
C ALA A 123 -18.35 4.64 48.89
N MET A 124 -18.45 5.89 48.44
CA MET A 124 -18.37 7.11 49.24
C MET A 124 -19.78 7.66 49.52
#